data_AF-A0A1Q7R176-F1
#
_entry.id   AF-A0A1Q7R176-F1
#
_cell.length_a   1.000
_cell.length_b   1.000
_cell.length_c   1.000
_cell.angle_alpha   90.00
_cell.angle_beta   90.00
_cell.angle_gamma   90.00
#
_symmetry.space_group_name_H-M   'P 1'
#
loop_
_entity.id
_entity.type
_entity.pdbx_description
1 polymer ?
#
loop_
_entity_poly.entity_id
_entity_poly.type
_entity_poly.pdbx_seq_one_letter_code
_entity_poly.pdbx_strand_id
1 'polypeptide(L)' 'MQRSDDNEAIVRERLKVYHRQSEPLVEYYKERPTFRSIDGAQPPDRVAADLAAAIEAAGNHHRAVGTPGLGGAARSGVRP' A
#
# COMPACT_ATOMS: atom_id res chain seq x y z
N MET A 1 -21.42 11.86 23.06
CA MET A 1 -20.28 12.69 23.49
C MET A 1 -19.44 12.98 22.26
N GLN A 2 -19.41 14.23 21.81
CA GLN A 2 -18.58 14.72 20.70
C GLN A 2 -17.11 14.78 21.18
N ARG A 3 -16.11 14.44 20.34
CA ARG A 3 -14.70 14.55 20.77
C ARG A 3 -14.34 16.02 20.95
N SER A 4 -13.46 16.34 21.90
CA SER A 4 -12.95 17.70 22.15
C SER A 4 -12.21 18.32 20.95
N ASP A 5 -11.87 17.49 19.97
CA ASP A 5 -11.17 17.86 18.75
C ASP A 5 -12.09 18.23 17.58
N ASP A 6 -13.41 18.08 17.73
CA ASP A 6 -14.39 18.28 16.65
C ASP A 6 -14.74 19.77 16.45
N ASN A 7 -13.77 20.66 16.64
CA ASN A 7 -13.86 22.05 16.19
C ASN A 7 -13.36 22.13 14.75
N GLU A 8 -14.15 22.70 13.84
CA GLU A 8 -13.80 22.85 12.42
C GLU A 8 -12.40 23.44 12.22
N ALA A 9 -12.03 24.44 13.03
CA ALA A 9 -10.70 25.06 12.97
C ALA A 9 -9.58 24.06 13.31
N ILE A 10 -9.79 23.20 14.31
CA ILE A 10 -8.83 22.17 14.71
C ILE A 10 -8.74 21.07 13.65
N VAL A 11 -9.88 20.64 13.10
CA VAL A 11 -9.94 19.64 12.02
C VAL A 11 -9.19 20.14 10.78
N ARG A 12 -9.40 21.39 10.37
CA ARG A 12 -8.74 21.98 9.20
C ARG A 12 -7.22 22.06 9.37
N GLU A 13 -6.73 22.47 10.55
CA GLU A 13 -5.29 22.53 10.81
C GLU A 13 -4.68 21.12 10.83
N ARG A 14 -5.36 20.12 11.40
CA ARG A 14 -4.91 18.72 11.39
C ARG A 14 -4.79 18.17 9.97
N LEU A 15 -5.79 18.42 9.11
CA LEU A 15 -5.75 18.01 7.71
C LEU A 15 -4.58 18.68 6.98
N LYS A 16 -4.37 19.99 7.20
CA LYS A 16 -3.24 20.72 6.60
C LYS A 16 -1.88 20.15 7.02
N VAL A 17 -1.71 19.83 8.30
CA VAL A 17 -0.49 19.21 8.82
C VAL A 17 -0.30 17.81 8.22
N TYR A 18 -1.37 17.00 8.20
CA TYR A 18 -1.36 15.66 7.62
C TYR A 18 -0.96 15.69 6.14
N HIS A 19 -1.56 16.58 5.34
CA HIS A 19 -1.22 16.72 3.93
C HIS A 19 0.26 17.10 3.75
N ARG A 20 0.73 18.13 4.46
CA ARG A 20 2.13 18.58 4.38
C ARG A 20 3.15 17.49 4.75
N GLN A 21 2.81 16.63 5.71
CA GLN A 21 3.70 15.56 6.17
C GLN A 21 3.62 14.29 5.31
N SER A 22 2.44 14.00 4.76
CA SER A 22 2.20 12.76 4.01
C SER A 22 2.52 12.91 2.52
N GLU A 23 2.37 14.10 1.94
CA GLU A 23 2.61 14.35 0.52
C GLU A 23 4.01 13.94 0.05
N PRO A 24 5.12 14.24 0.77
CA PRO A 24 6.45 13.79 0.37
C PRO A 24 6.60 12.26 0.34
N LEU A 25 5.94 11.56 1.28
CA LEU A 25 5.94 10.10 1.30
C LEU A 25 5.13 9.52 0.14
N VAL A 26 3.96 10.10 -0.14
CA VAL A 26 3.15 9.70 -1.28
C VAL A 26 3.95 9.86 -2.58
N GLU A 27 4.60 11.01 -2.76
CA GLU A 27 5.44 11.27 -3.94
C GLU A 27 6.57 10.25 -4.08
N TYR A 28 7.27 9.95 -2.98
CA TYR A 28 8.33 8.94 -2.96
C TYR A 28 7.84 7.53 -3.36
N TYR A 29 6.60 7.16 -3.04
CA TYR A 29 6.06 5.85 -3.42
C TYR A 29 5.40 5.84 -4.81
N LYS A 30 4.93 6.97 -5.34
CA LYS A 30 4.22 7.06 -6.63
C LYS A 30 4.99 6.46 -7.81
N GLU A 31 6.32 6.58 -7.80
CA GLU A 31 7.17 6.07 -8.89
C GLU A 31 7.29 4.54 -8.90
N ARG A 32 6.87 3.86 -7.84
CA ARG A 32 6.99 2.40 -7.75
C ARG A 32 5.90 1.71 -8.56
N PRO A 33 6.23 0.61 -9.28
CA PRO A 33 5.25 -0.11 -10.10
C PRO A 33 4.13 -0.77 -9.26
N THR A 34 4.33 -0.89 -7.94
CA THR A 34 3.34 -1.42 -6.99
C THR A 34 2.45 -0.34 -6.36
N PHE A 35 2.69 0.95 -6.62
CA PHE A 35 1.87 2.04 -6.07
C PHE A 35 0.45 2.00 -6.61
N ARG A 36 -0.53 2.16 -5.71
CA ARG A 36 -1.96 2.21 -6.04
C ARG A 36 -2.62 3.30 -5.20
N SER A 37 -3.47 4.11 -5.82
CA SER A 37 -4.28 5.14 -5.15
C SER A 37 -5.74 4.71 -5.16
N ILE A 38 -6.39 4.72 -4.01
CA ILE A 38 -7.81 4.35 -3.83
C ILE A 38 -8.57 5.57 -3.34
N ASP A 39 -9.75 5.82 -3.91
CA ASP A 39 -10.63 6.89 -3.44
C ASP A 39 -11.43 6.44 -2.20
N GLY A 40 -11.15 7.09 -1.07
CA GLY A 40 -11.80 6.82 0.21
C GLY A 40 -13.15 7.53 0.41
N ALA A 41 -13.58 8.40 -0.53
CA ALA A 41 -14.86 9.11 -0.44
C ALA A 41 -16.06 8.28 -0.95
N GLN A 42 -15.87 6.97 -1.09
CA GLN A 42 -16.88 6.02 -1.57
C GLN A 42 -17.51 5.22 -0.43
N PRO A 43 -18.64 4.50 -0.68
CA PRO A 43 -19.18 3.55 0.29
C PRO A 43 -18.15 2.48 0.69
N PRO A 44 -18.16 1.98 1.95
CA PRO A 44 -17.17 1.03 2.44
C PRO A 44 -16.99 -0.22 1.57
N ASP A 45 -18.07 -0.78 1.04
CA ASP A 45 -18.02 -1.98 0.18
C ASP A 45 -17.28 -1.72 -1.14
N ARG A 46 -17.37 -0.50 -1.67
CA ARG A 46 -16.65 -0.10 -2.89
C ARG A 46 -15.16 0.09 -2.60
N VAL A 47 -14.83 0.77 -1.51
CA VAL A 47 -13.43 0.92 -1.06
C VAL A 47 -12.78 -0.45 -0.83
N ALA A 48 -13.50 -1.38 -0.21
CA ALA A 48 -13.01 -2.74 0.03
C ALA A 48 -12.75 -3.50 -1.29
N ALA A 49 -13.67 -3.38 -2.27
CA ALA A 49 -13.50 -4.00 -3.58
C ALA A 49 -12.29 -3.42 -4.34
N ASP A 50 -12.15 -2.09 -4.36
CA ASP A 50 -11.05 -1.40 -5.03
C ASP A 50 -9.69 -1.77 -4.39
N LEU A 51 -9.65 -1.88 -3.06
CA LEU A 51 -8.47 -2.31 -2.31
C LEU A 51 -8.07 -3.76 -2.64
N ALA A 52 -9.03 -4.69 -2.68
CA ALA A 52 -8.77 -6.09 -3.02
C ALA A 52 -8.22 -6.21 -4.45
N ALA A 53 -8.80 -5.48 -5.41
CA ALA A 53 -8.32 -5.45 -6.79
C ALA A 53 -6.88 -4.89 -6.89
N ALA A 54 -6.56 -3.85 -6.13
CA ALA A 54 -5.22 -3.27 -6.08
C ALA A 54 -4.17 -4.23 -5.54
N ILE A 55 -4.50 -5.02 -4.50
CA ILE A 55 -3.62 -6.02 -3.91
C ILE A 55 -3.34 -7.15 -4.91
N GLU A 56 -4.38 -7.70 -5.56
CA GLU A 56 -4.23 -8.76 -6.57
C GLU A 56 -3.37 -8.29 -7.75
N ALA A 57 -3.58 -7.06 -8.23
CA ALA A 57 -2.78 -6.47 -9.30
C ALA A 57 -1.29 -6.32 -8.89
N ALA A 58 -1.01 -5.96 -7.64
CA ALA A 58 0.36 -5.85 -7.12
C ALA A 58 1.01 -7.24 -6.93
N GLY A 59 0.26 -8.24 -6.44
CA GLY A 59 0.72 -9.62 -6.32
C GLY A 59 1.06 -10.27 -7.66
N ASN A 60 0.28 -9.96 -8.70
CA ASN A 60 0.54 -10.43 -10.06
C ASN A 60 1.79 -9.78 -10.66
N HIS A 61 2.10 -8.51 -10.31
CA HIS A 61 3.36 -7.88 -10.70
C HIS A 61 4.57 -8.59 -10.08
N HIS A 62 4.49 -9.01 -8.80
CA HIS A 62 5.56 -9.81 -8.16
C HIS A 62 5.79 -11.15 -8.89
N ARG A 63 4.72 -11.82 -9.30
CA ARG A 63 4.81 -13.09 -10.04
C ARG A 63 5.36 -12.94 -11.45
N ALA A 64 5.05 -11.83 -12.13
CA ALA A 64 5.48 -11.56 -13.51
C ALA A 64 6.95 -11.11 -13.60
N VAL A 65 7.50 -10.46 -12.56
CA VAL A 65 8.88 -9.93 -12.56
C VAL A 65 9.94 -11.01 -12.27
N GLY A 66 9.54 -12.21 -11.86
CA GLY A 66 10.43 -13.37 -11.77
C GLY A 66 11.45 -13.27 -10.63
N THR A 67 11.41 -14.25 -9.75
CA THR A 67 12.47 -14.53 -8.78
C THR A 67 13.82 -14.64 -9.51
N PRO A 68 14.88 -13.87 -9.18
CA PRO A 68 16.22 -14.27 -9.56
C PRO A 68 16.50 -15.57 -8.81
N GLY A 69 16.76 -16.64 -9.56
CA GLY A 69 16.91 -17.98 -9.02
C GLY A 69 17.91 -18.04 -7.86
N LEU A 70 17.47 -18.62 -6.75
CA LEU A 70 18.37 -19.30 -5.83
C LEU A 70 18.76 -20.62 -6.48
N GLY A 71 19.65 -20.55 -7.46
CA GLY A 71 20.38 -21.70 -7.98
C GLY A 71 21.65 -21.90 -7.17
N GLY A 72 21.76 -23.03 -6.48
CA GLY A 72 23.07 -23.60 -6.12
C GLY A 72 23.19 -24.20 -4.73
N ALA A 73 23.28 -25.53 -4.72
CA ALA A 73 23.94 -26.39 -3.73
C ALA A 73 23.14 -26.78 -2.47
N ALA A 74 22.52 -27.95 -2.51
CA ALA A 74 22.78 -28.99 -1.51
C ALA A 74 22.33 -30.39 -1.98
N ARG A 75 23.33 -31.18 -2.38
CA ARG A 75 23.51 -32.61 -2.06
C ARG A 75 22.54 -33.62 -2.69
N SER A 76 22.89 -34.03 -3.90
CA SER A 76 22.79 -35.45 -4.27
C SER A 76 23.92 -36.20 -3.57
N GLY A 77 23.61 -37.31 -2.91
CA GLY A 77 24.58 -38.13 -2.18
C GLY A 77 23.89 -39.13 -1.28
N VAL A 78 23.40 -40.20 -1.91
CA VAL A 78 22.81 -41.41 -1.32
C VAL A 78 23.76 -42.05 -0.30
N ARG A 79 23.17 -42.61 0.77
CA ARG A 79 23.80 -43.47 1.80
C ARG A 79 24.50 -44.70 1.17
N PRO A 80 25.45 -45.37 1.84
CA PRO A 80 25.17 -46.16 3.04
C PRO A 80 25.76 -45.58 4.34
#